data_AF-A0A517QR08-F1
#
_entry.id   AF-A0A517QR08-F1
#
_cell.length_a   1.000
_cell.length_b   1.000
_cell.length_c   1.000
_cell.angle_alpha   90.00
_cell.angle_beta   90.00
_cell.angle_gamma   90.00
#
_symmetry.space_group_name_H-M   'P 1'
#
loop_
_entity.id
_entity.type
_entity.pdbx_description
1 polymer ?
#
loop_
_entity_poly.entity_id
_entity_poly.type
_entity_poly.pdbx_seq_one_letter_code
_entity_poly.pdbx_strand_id
1 'polypeptide(L)' 'MPIGNLQSGAGQLKDATQKLTLAWDAVSESWVDIKAKQFEEKTLVPVLEEVAAVMPAINQMSAMLMSAKRALDE' A
#
# COMPACT_ATOMS: atom_id res chain seq x y z
N MET A 1 0.27 -19.83 5.38
CA MET A 1 0.87 -18.49 5.58
C MET A 1 0.43 -18.02 6.97
N PRO A 2 1.33 -17.72 7.92
CA PRO A 2 0.89 -17.25 9.23
C PRO A 2 0.11 -15.94 9.06
N ILE A 3 -1.04 -15.83 9.70
CA ILE A 3 -1.95 -14.66 9.59
C ILE A 3 -1.23 -13.35 9.91
N GLY A 4 -0.22 -13.40 10.79
CA GLY A 4 0.66 -12.28 11.10
C GLY A 4 1.46 -11.74 9.91
N ASN A 5 1.74 -12.56 8.89
CA ASN A 5 2.48 -12.16 7.69
C ASN A 5 1.65 -11.24 6.77
N LEU A 6 0.32 -11.38 6.77
CA LEU A 6 -0.55 -10.58 5.91
C LEU A 6 -0.68 -9.16 6.46
N GLN A 7 -0.88 -9.03 7.77
CA GLN A 7 -1.00 -7.74 8.45
C GLN A 7 0.34 -6.98 8.46
N SER A 8 1.46 -7.68 8.65
CA SER A 8 2.79 -7.08 8.53
C SER A 8 3.08 -6.61 7.10
N GLY A 9 2.70 -7.40 6.09
CA GLY A 9 2.83 -7.02 4.68
C GLY A 9 2.00 -5.77 4.33
N ALA A 10 0.77 -5.67 4.86
CA ALA A 10 -0.07 -4.48 4.72
C ALA A 10 0.59 -3.23 5.31
N GLY A 11 1.20 -3.36 6.49
CA GLY A 11 1.96 -2.29 7.13
C GLY A 11 3.15 -1.84 6.27
N GLN A 12 3.95 -2.79 5.78
CA GLN A 12 5.09 -2.49 4.91
C GLN A 12 4.67 -1.80 3.61
N LEU A 13 3.55 -2.22 3.01
CA LEU A 13 3.03 -1.60 1.79
C LEU A 13 2.59 -0.15 2.02
N LYS A 14 1.94 0.12 3.17
CA LYS A 14 1.57 1.47 3.59
C LYS A 14 2.82 2.33 3.83
N ASP A 15 3.81 1.82 4.54
CA ASP A 15 5.05 2.56 4.82
C ASP A 15 5.83 2.86 3.54
N ALA A 16 5.87 1.91 2.60
CA ALA A 16 6.54 2.08 1.31
C ALA A 16 5.85 3.15 0.46
N THR A 17 4.51 3.14 0.40
CA THR A 17 3.76 4.16 -0.36
C THR A 17 3.88 5.55 0.28
N GLN A 18 3.87 5.66 1.60
CA GLN A 18 4.15 6.93 2.28
C GLN A 18 5.55 7.47 1.96
N LYS A 19 6.58 6.62 2.02
CA LYS A 19 7.95 7.02 1.64
C LYS A 19 8.04 7.44 0.19
N LEU A 20 7.33 6.76 -0.70
CA LEU A 20 7.29 7.10 -2.12
C LEU A 20 6.66 8.47 -2.35
N THR A 21 5.52 8.77 -1.71
CA THR A 21 4.89 10.09 -1.78
C THR A 21 5.81 11.19 -1.26
N LEU A 22 6.44 10.99 -0.08
CA LEU A 22 7.38 11.98 0.47
C LEU A 22 8.59 12.21 -0.45
N ALA A 23 9.11 11.15 -1.07
CA ALA A 23 10.22 11.26 -2.02
C ALA A 23 9.79 11.98 -3.30
N TRP A 24 8.55 11.75 -3.77
CA TRP A 24 7.98 12.47 -4.90
C TRP A 24 7.81 13.95 -4.61
N ASP A 25 7.20 14.30 -3.47
CA ASP A 25 6.99 15.69 -3.05
C ASP A 25 8.33 16.44 -3.06
N ALA A 26 9.37 15.86 -2.45
CA ALA A 26 10.70 16.46 -2.38
C ALA A 26 11.37 16.66 -3.75
N VAL A 27 11.20 15.73 -4.70
CA VAL A 27 11.83 15.86 -6.02
C VAL A 27 11.02 16.75 -6.96
N SER A 28 9.69 16.76 -6.83
CA SER A 28 8.76 17.52 -7.68
C SER A 28 8.93 19.03 -7.54
N GLU A 29 9.51 19.52 -6.44
CA GLU A 29 9.88 20.94 -6.27
C GLU A 29 10.94 21.41 -7.28
N SER A 30 11.82 20.50 -7.71
CA SER A 30 12.97 20.81 -8.58
C SER A 30 12.87 20.17 -9.97
N TRP A 31 12.16 19.04 -10.07
CA TRP A 31 11.91 18.33 -11.31
C TRP A 31 10.49 18.60 -11.78
N VAL A 32 10.32 19.63 -12.62
CA VAL A 32 9.02 20.16 -13.07
C VAL A 32 8.81 20.07 -14.60
N ASP A 33 9.57 19.18 -15.26
CA ASP A 33 9.47 19.02 -16.71
C ASP A 33 8.31 18.11 -17.13
N ILE A 34 8.13 17.94 -18.46
CA ILE A 34 7.08 17.08 -18.99
C ILE A 34 7.24 15.61 -18.58
N LYS A 35 8.47 15.15 -18.30
CA LYS A 35 8.73 13.77 -17.86
C LYS A 35 8.33 13.59 -16.41
N ALA A 36 8.55 14.58 -15.55
CA ALA A 36 8.07 14.58 -14.17
C ALA A 36 6.54 14.41 -14.14
N LYS A 37 5.83 15.25 -14.90
CA LYS A 37 4.37 15.15 -15.03
C LYS A 37 3.91 13.78 -15.56
N GLN A 38 4.59 13.26 -16.58
CA GLN A 38 4.27 11.93 -17.12
C GLN A 38 4.53 10.80 -16.12
N PHE A 39 5.60 10.90 -15.33
CA PHE A 39 5.90 9.92 -14.28
C PHE A 39 4.82 9.93 -13.19
N GLU A 40 4.42 11.13 -12.75
CA GLU A 40 3.34 11.29 -11.79
C GLU A 40 2.03 10.66 -12.28
N GLU A 41 1.57 11.06 -13.46
CA GLU A 41 0.29 10.65 -14.03
C GLU A 41 0.25 9.18 -14.43
N LYS A 42 1.34 8.65 -15.01
CA LYS A 42 1.35 7.30 -15.61
C LYS A 42 1.90 6.23 -14.69
N THR A 43 2.54 6.60 -13.59
CA THR A 43 3.21 5.63 -12.71
C THR A 43 2.86 5.85 -11.26
N LEU A 44 3.09 7.05 -10.73
CA LEU A 44 2.89 7.28 -9.30
C LEU A 44 1.41 7.22 -8.90
N VAL A 45 0.55 7.99 -9.57
CA VAL A 45 -0.89 8.03 -9.27
C VAL A 45 -1.53 6.63 -9.37
N PRO A 46 -1.35 5.86 -10.46
CA PRO A 46 -1.91 4.52 -10.56
C PRO A 46 -1.47 3.58 -9.43
N VAL A 47 -0.19 3.57 -9.08
CA VAL A 47 0.33 2.70 -8.00
C VAL A 47 -0.28 3.08 -6.65
N LEU A 48 -0.40 4.37 -6.35
CA LEU A 48 -1.01 4.83 -5.10
C LEU A 48 -2.50 4.45 -5.02
N GLU A 49 -3.23 4.58 -6.12
CA GLU A 49 -4.63 4.17 -6.22
C GLU A 49 -4.82 2.66 -6.06
N GLU A 50 -4.01 1.86 -6.74
CA GLU A 50 -4.05 0.39 -6.65
C GLU A 50 -3.75 -0.08 -5.22
N VAL A 51 -2.74 0.48 -4.57
CA VAL A 51 -2.44 0.17 -3.18
C VAL A 51 -3.61 0.56 -2.27
N ALA A 52 -4.15 1.76 -2.41
CA ALA A 52 -5.29 2.21 -1.62
C ALA A 52 -6.52 1.30 -1.82
N ALA A 53 -6.76 0.82 -3.04
CA ALA A 53 -7.86 -0.09 -3.37
C ALA A 53 -7.70 -1.49 -2.76
N VAL A 54 -6.46 -1.99 -2.64
CA VAL A 54 -6.18 -3.34 -2.13
C VAL A 54 -6.16 -3.42 -0.59
N MET A 55 -5.79 -2.33 0.10
CA MET A 55 -5.67 -2.32 1.56
C MET A 55 -6.95 -2.78 2.32
N PRO A 56 -8.17 -2.37 1.95
CA PRO A 56 -9.39 -2.87 2.58
C PRO A 56 -9.57 -4.39 2.45
N ALA A 57 -9.25 -4.96 1.28
CA ALA A 57 -9.36 -6.39 1.05
C ALA A 57 -8.37 -7.18 1.91
N ILE A 58 -7.14 -6.67 2.07
CA ILE A 58 -6.14 -7.26 2.98
C ILE A 58 -6.63 -7.25 4.43
N ASN A 59 -7.19 -6.13 4.88
CA ASN A 59 -7.72 -5.99 6.24
C ASN A 59 -8.89 -6.96 6.50
N GLN A 60 -9.83 -7.06 5.56
CA GLN A 60 -10.95 -8.01 5.65
C GLN A 60 -10.44 -9.46 5.70
N MET A 61 -9.50 -9.82 4.83
CA MET A 61 -8.94 -11.18 4.80
C MET A 61 -8.21 -11.52 6.09
N SER A 62 -7.43 -10.58 6.65
CA SER A 62 -6.78 -10.75 7.95
C SER A 62 -7.80 -11.01 9.06
N ALA A 63 -8.88 -10.23 9.12
CA ALA A 63 -9.94 -10.38 10.11
C ALA A 63 -10.67 -11.73 10.00
N MET A 64 -11.01 -12.15 8.78
CA MET A 64 -11.65 -13.45 8.53
C MET A 64 -10.75 -14.61 8.97
N LEU A 65 -9.46 -14.56 8.65
CA LEU A 65 -8.51 -15.59 9.05
C LEU A 65 -8.33 -15.65 10.57
N MET A 66 -8.27 -14.50 11.25
CA MET A 66 -8.19 -14.46 12.72
C MET A 66 -9.44 -15.06 13.37
N SER A 67 -10.62 -14.74 12.84
CA SER A 67 -11.89 -15.30 13.32
C SER A 67 -11.95 -16.82 13.11
N ALA A 68 -11.59 -17.30 11.92
CA ALA A 68 -11.55 -18.72 11.60
C ALA A 68 -10.55 -19.49 12.49
N LYS A 69 -9.37 -18.91 12.75
CA LYS A 69 -8.41 -19.51 13.68
C LYS A 69 -8.99 -19.64 15.08
N ARG A 70 -9.62 -18.57 15.60
CA ARG A 70 -10.23 -18.60 16.93
C ARG A 70 -11.32 -19.67 17.04
N ALA A 71 -12.15 -19.83 16.02
CA ALA A 71 -13.20 -20.85 15.99
C ALA A 71 -12.68 -22.30 15.93
N LEU A 72 -11.42 -22.51 15.50
CA LEU A 72 -10.77 -23.83 15.51
C LEU A 72 -10.06 -24.12 16.84
N ASP A 73 -9.69 -23.07 17.58
CA ASP A 73 -9.04 -23.18 18.89
C ASP A 73 -10.07 -23.35 20.03
N GLU A 74 -11.37 -23.10 19.78
CA GLU A 74 -12.53 -23.31 20.68
C GLU A 74 -13.18 -24.68 20.47
#